data_AF-A0A946WJS5-F1
#
_entry.id   AF-A0A946WJS5-F1
#
_cell.length_a   1.000
_cell.length_b   1.000
_cell.length_c   1.000
_cell.angle_alpha   90.00
_cell.angle_beta   90.00
_cell.angle_gamma   90.00
#
_symmetry.space_group_name_H-M   'P 1'
#
loop_
_entity.id
_entity.type
_entity.pdbx_description
1 polymer ?
#
loop_
_entity_poly.entity_id
_entity_poly.type
_entity_poly.pdbx_seq_one_letter_code
_entity_poly.pdbx_strand_id
1 'polypeptide(L)' 'MDIRAAEISKILKEQIANFGDEAEISEIGKVLSVGDGIARIYGLTNVQSGELVEFENGLKA' A
#
# COMPACT_ATOMS: atom_id res chain seq x y z
N MET A 1 -3.20 -21.94 -0.88
CA MET A 1 -3.02 -20.48 -0.78
C MET A 1 -4.40 -19.87 -0.71
N ASP A 2 -4.99 -19.82 0.48
CA ASP A 2 -6.29 -19.20 0.70
C ASP A 2 -6.07 -17.72 0.91
N ILE A 3 -6.15 -16.95 -0.17
CA ILE A 3 -6.33 -15.50 -0.07
C ILE A 3 -7.67 -15.30 0.64
N ARG A 4 -7.61 -14.93 1.92
CA ARG A 4 -8.79 -14.80 2.77
C ARG A 4 -9.65 -13.66 2.21
N ALA A 5 -10.78 -14.00 1.62
CA ALA A 5 -11.74 -13.03 1.08
C ALA A 5 -12.15 -11.94 2.09
N ALA A 6 -12.04 -12.23 3.40
CA ALA A 6 -12.24 -11.28 4.48
C ALA A 6 -11.26 -10.09 4.43
N GLU A 7 -10.01 -10.32 4.03
CA GLU A 7 -8.96 -9.29 3.97
C GLU A 7 -9.19 -8.37 2.76
N ILE A 8 -9.51 -8.97 1.61
CA ILE A 8 -9.90 -8.23 0.41
C ILE A 8 -11.17 -7.41 0.66
N SER A 9 -12.17 -7.97 1.33
CA SER A 9 -13.42 -7.26 1.65
C SER A 9 -13.19 -6.08 2.60
N LYS A 10 -12.22 -6.19 3.51
CA LYS A 10 -11.83 -5.09 4.40
C LYS A 10 -11.14 -3.97 3.62
N ILE A 11 -10.23 -4.32 2.72
CA ILE A 11 -9.54 -3.35 1.85
C ILE A 11 -10.55 -2.62 0.96
N LEU A 12 -11.50 -3.33 0.34
CA LEU A 12 -12.57 -2.72 -0.46
C LEU A 12 -13.47 -1.78 0.35
N LYS A 13 -13.80 -2.14 1.60
CA LYS A 13 -14.57 -1.25 2.48
C LYS A 13 -13.80 0.01 2.88
N GLU A 14 -12.50 -0.12 3.18
CA GLU A 14 -11.62 1.02 3.46
C GLU A 14 -11.49 1.93 2.23
N GLN A 15 -11.38 1.36 1.02
CA GLN A 15 -11.33 2.13 -0.23
C GLN A 15 -12.62 2.91 -0.52
N ILE A 16 -13.80 2.34 -0.22
CA ILE A 16 -15.08 3.05 -0.39
C ILE A 16 -15.25 4.14 0.69
N ALA A 17 -14.75 3.92 1.90
CA ALA A 17 -14.78 4.92 2.97
C ALA A 17 -13.88 6.14 2.66
N ASN A 18 -12.76 5.91 1.97
CA ASN A 18 -11.80 6.94 1.55
C ASN A 18 -12.04 7.39 0.10
N PHE A 19 -13.24 7.18 -0.45
CA PHE A 19 -13.61 7.59 -1.81
C PHE A 19 -13.73 9.12 -1.90
N GLY A 20 -12.57 9.75 -2.04
CA GLY A 20 -12.31 11.20 -1.94
C GLY A 20 -10.80 11.51 -1.87
N ASP A 21 -10.00 10.54 -1.44
CA ASP A 21 -8.54 10.61 -1.28
C ASP A 21 -7.77 9.97 -2.45
N GLU A 22 -8.31 10.04 -3.69
CA GLU A 22 -7.59 9.55 -4.88
C GLU A 22 -6.19 10.18 -5.03
N ALA A 23 -6.04 11.45 -4.63
CA ALA A 23 -4.76 12.13 -4.58
C ALA A 23 -3.82 11.50 -3.52
N GLU A 24 -4.35 11.07 -2.38
CA GLU A 24 -3.58 10.48 -1.28
C GLU A 24 -3.06 9.09 -1.66
N ILE A 25 -3.85 8.26 -2.36
CA ILE A 25 -3.40 6.93 -2.86
C ILE A 25 -2.30 7.05 -3.92
N SER A 26 -2.21 8.19 -4.61
CA SER A 26 -1.16 8.42 -5.60
C SER A 26 0.24 8.54 -4.95
N GLU A 27 0.30 9.02 -3.71
CA GLU A 27 1.54 9.26 -2.95
C GLU A 27 1.71 8.37 -1.72
N ILE A 28 0.65 7.72 -1.24
CA ILE A 28 0.66 6.82 -0.08
C ILE A 28 0.28 5.40 -0.51
N GLY A 29 1.01 4.41 0.01
CA GLY A 29 0.77 3.00 -0.25
C GLY A 29 0.59 2.19 1.03
N LYS A 30 -0.12 1.06 0.92
CA LYS A 30 -0.31 0.10 1.99
C LYS A 30 0.58 -1.11 1.77
N VAL A 31 1.37 -1.47 2.78
CA VAL A 31 2.20 -2.69 2.75
C VAL A 31 1.28 -3.92 2.81
N LEU A 32 1.36 -4.77 1.79
CA LEU A 32 0.64 -6.05 1.73
C LEU A 32 1.44 -7.19 2.37
N SER A 33 2.76 -7.20 2.15
CA SER A 33 3.64 -8.26 2.68
C SER A 33 5.09 -7.78 2.77
N VAL A 34 5.85 -8.32 3.72
CA VAL A 34 7.29 -8.10 3.88
C VAL A 34 7.98 -9.46 4.05
N GLY A 35 9.08 -9.68 3.34
CA GLY A 35 9.93 -10.88 3.49
C GLY A 35 11.30 -10.68 2.86
N ASP A 36 12.36 -11.16 3.50
CA ASP A 36 13.76 -11.09 3.04
C ASP A 36 14.20 -9.70 2.54
N GLY A 37 13.74 -8.64 3.22
CA GLY A 37 14.05 -7.25 2.85
C GLY A 37 13.26 -6.71 1.66
N ILE A 38 12.30 -7.48 1.12
CA ILE A 38 11.41 -7.08 0.03
C ILE A 38 10.01 -6.83 0.57
N ALA A 39 9.48 -5.63 0.34
CA ALA A 39 8.10 -5.27 0.66
C ALA A 39 7.25 -5.23 -0.63
N ARG A 40 6.03 -5.73 -0.56
CA ARG A 40 5.02 -5.55 -1.61
C ARG A 40 4.03 -4.49 -1.14
N ILE A 41 3.92 -3.40 -1.87
CA ILE A 41 3.09 -2.24 -1.53
C ILE A 41 2.01 -2.11 -2.59
N TYR A 42 0.80 -1.75 -2.18
CA TYR A 42 -0.32 -1.40 -3.05
C TYR A 42 -0.62 0.09 -2.91
N GLY A 43 -0.81 0.80 -4.02
CA GLY A 43 -0.85 2.26 -4.08
C GLY A 43 0.44 2.82 -4.69
N LEU A 44 0.91 3.98 -4.23
CA LEU A 44 2.12 4.65 -4.74
C LEU A 44 2.11 4.80 -6.27
N THR A 45 0.97 5.22 -6.83
CA THR A 45 0.76 5.19 -8.29
C THR A 45 1.70 6.14 -9.05
N ASN A 46 2.20 7.19 -8.39
CA ASN A 46 3.11 8.17 -8.97
C ASN A 46 4.60 7.91 -8.67
N VAL A 47 4.94 6.83 -7.95
CA VAL A 47 6.34 6.55 -7.58
C VAL A 47 7.19 6.22 -8.81
N GLN A 48 8.40 6.74 -8.84
CA GLN A 48 9.36 6.46 -9.90
C GLN A 48 10.21 5.23 -9.59
N SER A 49 10.71 4.59 -10.64
CA SER A 49 11.66 3.48 -10.47
C SER A 49 12.95 3.97 -9.83
N GLY A 50 13.30 3.41 -8.68
CA GLY A 50 14.50 3.79 -7.91
C GLY A 50 14.31 5.02 -7.03
N GLU A 51 13.07 5.50 -6.88
CA GLU A 51 12.73 6.50 -5.88
C GLU A 51 12.76 5.88 -4.48
N LEU A 52 13.18 6.69 -3.51
CA LEU A 52 13.30 6.31 -2.11
C LEU A 52 11.95 6.53 -1.40
N VAL A 53 11.38 5.47 -0.86
CA VAL A 53 10.11 5.44 -0.16
C VAL A 53 10.35 5.44 1.35
N GLU A 54 9.61 6.27 2.08
CA GLU A 54 9.64 6.31 3.54
C GLU A 54 8.51 5.46 4.11
N PHE A 55 8.85 4.54 5.01
CA PHE A 55 7.91 3.72 5.74
C PHE A 55 7.50 4.42 7.04
N GLU A 56 6.35 4.04 7.61
CA GLU A 56 5.82 4.64 8.85
C GLU A 56 6.77 4.53 10.05
N ASN A 57 7.70 3.57 10.03
CA ASN A 57 8.72 3.40 11.05
C ASN A 57 9.98 4.27 10.84
N GLY A 58 9.98 5.16 9.84
CA GLY A 58 11.10 6.03 9.50
C GLY A 58 12.21 5.34 8.68
N LEU A 59 12.03 4.07 8.31
CA LEU A 59 12.92 3.40 7.36
C LEU A 59 12.73 4.02 5.98
N LYS A 60 13.83 4.22 5.24
CA LYS A 60 13.78 4.69 3.85
C LYS A 60 14.43 3.64 2.94
N ALA A 61 13.74 3.21 1.89
CA ALA A 61 14.25 2.21 0.95
C ALA A 61 13.90 2.55 -0.50
#